data_AF-A0A259TLW5-F1
#
_entry.id   AF-A0A259TLW5-F1
#
_cell.length_a   1.000
_cell.length_b   1.000
_cell.length_c   1.000
_cell.angle_alpha   90.00
_cell.angle_beta   90.00
_cell.angle_gamma   90.00
#
_symmetry.space_group_name_H-M   'P 1'
#
loop_
_entity.id
_entity.type
_entity.pdbx_description
1 polymer ?
#
loop_
_entity_poly.entity_id
_entity_poly.type
_entity_poly.pdbx_seq_one_letter_code
_entity_poly.pdbx_strand_id
1 'polypeptide(L)'
;MLTNMLEHYGYGLIYLFLCLEMLALPLPGEMMMSYTGLFVYEGKLSWLLSMASAGAGVLTGVTLSYWIGYRLGRPFISRHGGKIHLTDERMDQISGWFERYGDKLLFAAYFIPGVRHITGYFCGVTRMPFRRYALFAYTGALFWVGLFISLGKVLGPKWEVYHSTVNRYMVVFGIGSALVTAAIYAYRKYKRPVIERLMDLLASGVRHFQSFGKVRLLLLASFAAFVLFFSLMLGVIQDFLAHEYGQFDQIAAYIVSTLFGPEWAGWMRVFERFGTLDLYGPVLCLTGLWIVLHSRDRMLDLTFLVWVVAGGELLDRVLRLLFHRPGPVAAGVQLFNTFPSEETLVTLTVCGFSAFMLLRHYRFRYVRIPVVLAVIVVCLAVGISRIYFHLQFPSDVFAGYIFGGVWVSLHVMLLEVMRKFKESEIGTATE
;
A
#
# COMPACT_ATOMS: atom_id res chain seq x y z
N MET A 1 -35.76 -1.24 -2.49
CA MET A 1 -36.33 -0.78 -1.21
C MET A 1 -35.51 0.36 -0.61
N LEU A 2 -34.18 0.21 -0.46
CA LEU A 2 -33.28 1.27 0.04
C LEU A 2 -33.30 2.55 -0.82
N THR A 3 -33.32 2.40 -2.15
CA THR A 3 -33.37 3.50 -3.13
C THR A 3 -34.62 4.36 -3.01
N ASN A 4 -35.81 3.75 -2.91
CA ASN A 4 -37.08 4.47 -2.69
C ASN A 4 -37.13 5.21 -1.34
N MET A 5 -36.50 4.67 -0.28
CA MET A 5 -36.46 5.35 1.03
C MET A 5 -35.47 6.52 1.04
N LEU A 6 -34.37 6.44 0.30
CA LEU A 6 -33.44 7.57 0.09
C LEU A 6 -34.07 8.71 -0.72
N GLU A 7 -34.94 8.42 -1.68
CA GLU A 7 -35.61 9.46 -2.46
C GLU A 7 -36.64 10.26 -1.65
N HIS A 8 -37.30 9.65 -0.66
CA HIS A 8 -38.33 10.32 0.15
C HIS A 8 -37.82 10.88 1.50
N TYR A 9 -36.86 10.22 2.15
CA TYR A 9 -36.34 10.60 3.48
C TYR A 9 -34.85 10.95 3.48
N GLY A 10 -34.23 11.07 2.30
CA GLY A 10 -32.79 11.12 2.01
C GLY A 10 -31.87 11.48 3.17
N TYR A 11 -31.86 12.74 3.58
CA TYR A 11 -30.96 13.20 4.64
C TYR A 11 -31.29 12.61 6.01
N GLY A 12 -32.55 12.53 6.41
CA GLY A 12 -32.94 11.98 7.72
C GLY A 12 -32.63 10.48 7.85
N LEU A 13 -32.78 9.74 6.75
CA LEU A 13 -32.41 8.32 6.68
C LEU A 13 -30.89 8.14 6.83
N ILE A 14 -30.09 8.95 6.13
CA ILE A 14 -28.62 8.94 6.25
C ILE A 14 -28.19 9.18 7.70
N TYR A 15 -28.75 10.20 8.34
CA TYR A 15 -28.47 10.53 9.75
C TYR A 15 -28.77 9.34 10.67
N LEU A 16 -29.99 8.81 10.59
CA LEU A 16 -30.46 7.77 11.51
C LEU A 16 -29.73 6.45 11.28
N PHE A 17 -29.49 6.08 10.02
CA PHE A 17 -28.77 4.85 9.66
C PHE A 17 -27.35 4.86 10.22
N LEU A 18 -26.59 5.93 9.98
CA LEU A 18 -25.21 6.04 10.44
C LEU A 18 -25.12 6.23 11.96
N CYS A 19 -26.11 6.89 12.58
CA CYS A 19 -26.21 6.96 14.03
C CYS A 19 -26.41 5.57 14.66
N LEU A 20 -27.33 4.78 14.11
CA LEU A 20 -27.63 3.42 14.58
C LEU A 20 -26.47 2.45 14.35
N GLU A 21 -25.79 2.57 13.21
CA GLU A 21 -24.61 1.77 12.91
C GLU A 21 -23.49 1.98 13.96
N MET A 22 -23.25 3.23 14.36
CA MET A 22 -22.24 3.55 15.38
C MET A 22 -22.63 3.03 16.78
N LEU A 23 -23.89 2.64 16.99
CA LEU A 23 -24.37 1.93 18.19
C LEU A 23 -24.18 0.40 18.11
N ALA A 24 -23.24 -0.06 17.29
CA ALA A 24 -22.87 -1.47 17.08
C ALA A 24 -23.99 -2.35 16.48
N LEU A 25 -24.98 -1.75 15.82
CA LEU A 25 -25.89 -2.49 14.95
C LEU A 25 -25.12 -2.88 13.68
N PRO A 26 -25.22 -4.15 13.21
CA PRO A 26 -24.52 -4.63 12.02
C PRO A 26 -25.17 -4.07 10.74
N LEU A 27 -25.01 -2.77 10.53
CA LEU A 27 -25.49 -2.04 9.38
C LEU A 27 -24.30 -1.73 8.45
N PRO A 28 -24.43 -1.92 7.13
CA PRO A 28 -23.35 -1.62 6.19
C PRO A 28 -23.23 -0.12 5.91
N GLY A 29 -22.54 0.61 6.79
CA GLY A 29 -22.32 2.07 6.69
C GLY A 29 -21.61 2.51 5.42
N GLU A 30 -20.59 1.75 5.00
CA GLU A 30 -19.85 2.04 3.77
C GLU A 30 -20.76 2.02 2.55
N MET A 31 -21.71 1.07 2.51
CA MET A 31 -22.67 0.96 1.43
C MET A 31 -23.59 2.17 1.43
N MET A 32 -24.16 2.53 2.59
CA MET A 32 -25.08 3.66 2.70
C MET A 32 -24.43 4.97 2.24
N MET A 33 -23.20 5.25 2.66
CA MET A 33 -22.47 6.44 2.24
C MET A 33 -22.06 6.42 0.76
N SER A 34 -21.70 5.24 0.24
CA SER A 34 -21.35 5.12 -1.18
C SER A 34 -22.58 5.30 -2.08
N TYR A 35 -23.73 4.72 -1.71
CA TYR A 35 -25.01 5.00 -2.36
C TYR A 35 -25.42 6.46 -2.21
N THR A 36 -25.20 7.07 -1.03
CA THR A 36 -25.41 8.51 -0.85
C THR A 36 -24.56 9.31 -1.84
N GLY A 37 -23.30 8.91 -2.06
CA GLY A 37 -22.42 9.49 -3.07
C GLY A 37 -22.97 9.35 -4.49
N LEU A 38 -23.48 8.18 -4.87
CA LEU A 38 -24.15 7.95 -6.16
C LEU A 38 -25.34 8.91 -6.35
N PHE A 39 -26.20 9.06 -5.35
CA PHE A 39 -27.35 9.96 -5.42
C PHE A 39 -26.93 11.44 -5.49
N VAL A 40 -25.79 11.79 -4.91
CA VAL A 40 -25.18 13.11 -5.09
C VAL A 40 -24.66 13.29 -6.52
N TYR A 41 -24.11 12.25 -7.14
CA TYR A 41 -23.68 12.27 -8.54
C TYR A 41 -24.87 12.41 -9.50
N GLU A 42 -25.97 11.68 -9.26
CA GLU A 42 -27.21 11.78 -10.02
C GLU A 42 -27.95 13.13 -9.85
N GLY A 43 -27.45 14.02 -8.97
CA GLY A 43 -28.07 15.32 -8.68
C GLY A 43 -29.32 15.24 -7.79
N LYS A 44 -29.65 14.05 -7.26
CA LYS A 44 -30.80 13.82 -6.37
C LYS A 44 -30.56 14.32 -4.94
N LEU A 45 -29.29 14.36 -4.50
CA LEU A 45 -28.89 14.87 -3.19
C LEU A 45 -27.79 15.92 -3.29
N SER A 46 -27.79 16.89 -2.37
CA SER A 46 -26.71 17.87 -2.22
C SER A 46 -25.54 17.25 -1.48
N TRP A 47 -24.34 17.39 -2.03
CA TRP A 47 -23.11 16.89 -1.42
C TRP A 47 -22.90 17.43 -0.01
N LEU A 48 -23.14 18.73 0.19
CA LEU A 48 -22.92 19.39 1.48
C LEU A 48 -23.91 18.92 2.53
N LEU A 49 -25.19 18.78 2.17
CA LEU A 49 -26.23 18.31 3.09
C LEU A 49 -26.06 16.82 3.41
N SER A 50 -25.63 16.01 2.45
CA SER A 50 -25.28 14.61 2.69
C SER A 50 -24.09 14.48 3.65
N MET A 51 -23.05 15.31 3.48
CA MET A 51 -21.90 15.35 4.37
C MET A 51 -22.30 15.78 5.79
N ALA A 52 -23.10 16.84 5.90
CA ALA A 52 -23.58 17.35 7.17
C ALA A 52 -24.47 16.34 7.90
N SER A 53 -25.40 15.72 7.18
CA SER A 53 -26.31 14.72 7.74
C SER A 53 -25.57 13.45 8.19
N ALA A 54 -24.69 12.92 7.33
CA ALA A 54 -23.89 11.75 7.64
C ALA A 54 -22.92 12.02 8.79
N GLY A 55 -22.23 13.16 8.75
CA GLY A 55 -21.35 13.62 9.82
C GLY A 55 -22.11 13.72 11.14
N ALA A 56 -23.27 14.40 11.16
CA ALA A 56 -24.09 14.52 12.35
C ALA A 56 -24.54 13.15 12.89
N GLY A 57 -24.96 12.23 12.01
CA GLY A 57 -25.38 10.88 12.41
C GLY A 57 -24.25 10.12 13.09
N VAL A 58 -23.07 10.09 12.46
CA VAL A 58 -21.88 9.43 13.03
C VAL A 58 -21.46 10.09 14.34
N LEU A 59 -21.36 11.42 14.38
CA LEU A 59 -20.98 12.16 15.60
C LEU A 59 -21.92 11.86 16.77
N THR A 60 -23.24 11.84 16.53
CA THR A 60 -24.22 11.48 17.55
C THR A 60 -24.03 10.04 18.03
N GLY A 61 -23.91 9.07 17.12
CA GLY A 61 -23.75 7.67 17.49
C GLY A 61 -22.44 7.40 18.25
N VAL A 62 -21.33 8.02 17.83
CA VAL A 62 -20.03 7.97 18.50
C VAL A 62 -20.14 8.55 19.91
N THR A 63 -20.81 9.70 20.06
CA THR A 63 -21.04 10.33 21.38
C THR A 63 -21.89 9.46 22.30
N LEU A 64 -22.97 8.88 21.77
CA LEU A 64 -23.83 7.98 22.52
C LEU A 64 -23.08 6.74 22.97
N SER A 65 -22.29 6.11 22.08
CA SER A 65 -21.49 4.92 22.42
C SER A 65 -20.51 5.19 23.58
N TYR A 66 -19.87 6.37 23.59
CA TYR A 66 -19.01 6.80 24.68
C TYR A 66 -19.78 6.94 26.01
N TRP A 67 -20.91 7.64 26.01
CA TRP A 67 -21.69 7.85 27.23
C TRP A 67 -22.33 6.56 27.74
N ILE A 68 -22.74 5.67 26.84
CA ILE A 68 -23.20 4.33 27.17
C ILE A 68 -22.07 3.56 27.87
N GLY A 69 -20.86 3.56 27.30
CA GLY A 69 -19.69 2.96 27.94
C GLY A 69 -19.35 3.58 29.30
N TYR A 70 -19.42 4.91 29.39
CA TYR A 70 -19.14 5.66 30.61
C TYR A 70 -20.12 5.33 31.75
N ARG A 71 -21.40 5.16 31.42
CA ARG A 71 -22.46 4.87 32.39
C ARG A 71 -22.53 3.39 32.79
N LEU A 72 -22.30 2.47 31.86
CA LEU A 72 -22.34 1.03 32.12
C LEU A 72 -21.11 0.55 32.91
N GLY A 73 -19.94 1.15 32.66
CA GLY A 73 -18.70 0.84 33.36
C GLY A 73 -18.20 -0.60 33.18
N ARG A 74 -17.07 -0.94 33.82
CA ARG A 74 -16.46 -2.29 33.77
C ARG A 74 -17.36 -3.43 34.28
N PRO A 75 -18.18 -3.28 35.34
CA PRO A 75 -18.97 -4.39 35.90
C PRO A 75 -20.10 -4.89 34.99
N PHE A 76 -20.62 -4.05 34.09
CA PHE A 76 -21.65 -4.45 33.15
C PHE A 76 -21.07 -5.28 31.99
N ILE A 77 -19.84 -4.95 31.59
CA ILE A 77 -19.11 -5.62 30.52
C ILE A 77 -18.66 -7.02 30.93
N SER A 78 -18.21 -7.22 32.16
CA SER A 78 -17.87 -8.58 32.62
C SER A 78 -19.08 -9.52 32.67
N ARG A 79 -20.32 -8.98 32.78
CA ARG A 79 -21.56 -9.78 32.81
C ARG A 79 -22.23 -9.95 31.44
N HIS A 80 -22.16 -8.95 30.56
CA HIS A 80 -22.91 -8.92 29.29
C HIS A 80 -22.02 -8.62 28.06
N GLY A 81 -20.71 -8.47 28.23
CA GLY A 81 -19.75 -8.08 27.20
C GLY A 81 -19.73 -9.01 25.98
N GLY A 82 -20.00 -10.30 26.19
CA GLY A 82 -20.14 -11.28 25.12
C GLY A 82 -21.25 -10.97 24.10
N LYS A 83 -22.33 -10.26 24.50
CA LYS A 83 -23.45 -9.89 23.60
C LYS A 83 -23.19 -8.61 22.80
N ILE A 84 -22.23 -7.79 23.22
CA ILE A 84 -21.86 -6.52 22.59
C ILE A 84 -20.45 -6.55 21.97
N HIS A 85 -19.92 -7.76 21.69
CA HIS A 85 -18.59 -7.97 21.10
C HIS A 85 -17.42 -7.38 21.89
N LEU A 86 -17.61 -7.18 23.20
CA LEU A 86 -16.70 -6.49 24.10
C LEU A 86 -16.28 -7.47 25.21
N THR A 87 -15.53 -8.50 24.81
CA THR A 87 -14.98 -9.52 25.72
C THR A 87 -13.78 -8.97 26.50
N ASP A 88 -13.49 -9.54 27.66
CA ASP A 88 -12.35 -9.14 28.49
C ASP A 88 -11.02 -9.21 27.71
N GLU A 89 -10.84 -10.24 26.88
CA GLU A 89 -9.68 -10.37 25.99
C GLU A 89 -9.56 -9.20 24.98
N ARG A 90 -10.68 -8.74 24.41
CA ARG A 90 -10.67 -7.60 23.48
C ARG A 90 -10.42 -6.28 24.20
N MET A 91 -10.92 -6.15 25.43
CA MET A 91 -10.64 -4.99 26.29
C MET A 91 -9.15 -4.88 26.61
N ASP A 92 -8.50 -5.98 26.95
CA ASP A 92 -7.07 -6.01 27.24
C ASP A 92 -6.23 -5.74 25.98
N GLN A 93 -6.65 -6.28 24.83
CA GLN A 93 -6.02 -5.99 23.53
C GLN A 93 -6.10 -4.49 23.17
N ILE A 94 -7.28 -3.88 23.28
CA ILE A 94 -7.47 -2.47 22.97
C ILE A 94 -6.70 -1.60 23.97
N SER A 95 -6.68 -1.97 25.26
CA SER A 95 -5.87 -1.28 26.28
C SER A 95 -4.39 -1.29 25.93
N GLY A 96 -3.83 -2.45 25.55
CA GLY A 96 -2.43 -2.56 25.13
C GLY A 96 -2.12 -1.77 23.85
N TRP A 97 -3.09 -1.63 22.94
CA TRP A 97 -2.92 -0.75 21.76
C TRP A 97 -2.94 0.73 22.14
N PHE A 98 -3.81 1.15 23.06
CA PHE A 98 -3.85 2.52 23.56
C PHE A 98 -2.57 2.90 24.31
N GLU A 99 -2.02 2.02 25.14
CA GLU A 99 -0.74 2.26 25.82
C GLU A 99 0.41 2.48 24.83
N ARG A 100 0.37 1.77 23.70
CA ARG A 100 1.47 1.78 22.72
C ARG A 100 1.38 2.90 21.68
N TYR A 101 0.18 3.16 21.17
CA TYR A 101 -0.04 4.09 20.05
C TYR A 101 -0.67 5.42 20.49
N GLY A 102 -1.14 5.49 21.74
CA GLY A 102 -1.81 6.65 22.29
C GLY A 102 -3.11 6.96 21.57
N ASP A 103 -3.59 8.19 21.74
CA ASP A 103 -4.91 8.60 21.21
C ASP A 103 -4.99 8.62 19.68
N LYS A 104 -3.85 8.64 18.98
CA LYS A 104 -3.80 8.58 17.50
C LYS A 104 -4.47 7.31 16.96
N LEU A 105 -4.53 6.26 17.79
CA LEU A 105 -5.27 5.03 17.50
C LEU A 105 -6.76 5.29 17.25
N LEU A 106 -7.37 6.26 17.94
CA LEU A 106 -8.79 6.59 17.78
C LEU A 106 -9.10 7.07 16.37
N PHE A 107 -8.20 7.83 15.75
CA PHE A 107 -8.35 8.26 14.37
C PHE A 107 -8.25 7.06 13.41
N ALA A 108 -7.21 6.24 13.57
CA ALA A 108 -6.98 5.08 12.69
C ALA A 108 -8.06 4.00 12.83
N ALA A 109 -8.68 3.87 13.99
CA ALA A 109 -9.69 2.85 14.27
C ALA A 109 -10.94 2.95 13.39
N TYR A 110 -11.28 4.13 12.86
CA TYR A 110 -12.43 4.31 11.96
C TYR A 110 -12.28 3.58 10.63
N PHE A 111 -11.03 3.34 10.20
CA PHE A 111 -10.73 2.63 8.96
C PHE A 111 -10.61 1.11 9.15
N ILE A 112 -10.73 0.63 10.39
CA ILE A 112 -10.66 -0.80 10.70
C ILE A 112 -12.09 -1.30 11.00
N PRO A 113 -12.68 -2.12 10.11
CA PRO A 113 -14.01 -2.70 10.33
C PRO A 113 -14.11 -3.43 11.67
N GLY A 114 -15.23 -3.28 12.36
CA GLY A 114 -15.46 -3.87 13.69
C GLY A 114 -14.79 -3.12 14.85
N VAL A 115 -13.57 -2.61 14.68
CA VAL A 115 -12.85 -1.88 15.75
C VAL A 115 -13.52 -0.55 16.05
N ARG A 116 -13.98 0.18 15.01
CA ARG A 116 -14.63 1.49 15.19
C ARG A 116 -15.84 1.45 16.11
N HIS A 117 -16.69 0.44 16.00
CA HIS A 117 -17.92 0.32 16.80
C HIS A 117 -17.61 0.07 18.27
N ILE A 118 -16.47 -0.57 18.60
CA ILE A 118 -16.09 -0.94 19.97
C ILE A 118 -15.37 0.21 20.67
N THR A 119 -14.60 1.02 19.93
CA THR A 119 -13.71 2.03 20.51
C THR A 119 -14.43 3.10 21.34
N GLY A 120 -15.64 3.50 20.95
CA GLY A 120 -16.43 4.47 21.71
C GLY A 120 -16.82 3.94 23.09
N TYR A 121 -17.38 2.73 23.14
CA TYR A 121 -17.70 2.06 24.40
C TYR A 121 -16.46 1.88 25.27
N PHE A 122 -15.35 1.39 24.69
CA PHE A 122 -14.08 1.22 25.39
C PHE A 122 -13.60 2.51 26.08
N CYS A 123 -13.61 3.63 25.35
CA CYS A 123 -13.16 4.93 25.87
C CYS A 123 -14.07 5.47 26.98
N GLY A 124 -15.38 5.21 26.87
CA GLY A 124 -16.33 5.52 27.94
C GLY A 124 -16.03 4.72 29.21
N VAL A 125 -15.84 3.40 29.07
CA VAL A 125 -15.60 2.47 30.19
C VAL A 125 -14.30 2.76 30.91
N THR A 126 -13.25 3.11 30.16
CA THR A 126 -11.94 3.51 30.70
C THR A 126 -11.91 4.96 31.20
N ARG A 127 -13.03 5.69 31.10
CA ARG A 127 -13.20 7.08 31.56
C ARG A 127 -12.18 8.04 30.95
N MET A 128 -11.84 7.85 29.69
CA MET A 128 -11.01 8.80 28.95
C MET A 128 -11.70 10.18 28.92
N PRO A 129 -11.02 11.31 29.15
CA PRO A 129 -11.66 12.63 29.12
C PRO A 129 -12.38 12.89 27.78
N PHE A 130 -13.67 13.19 27.83
CA PHE A 130 -14.52 13.32 26.63
C PHE A 130 -13.96 14.27 25.58
N ARG A 131 -13.37 15.41 25.99
CA ARG A 131 -12.76 16.37 25.05
C ARG A 131 -11.64 15.75 24.21
N ARG A 132 -10.80 14.92 24.83
CA ARG A 132 -9.68 14.25 24.17
C ARG A 132 -10.19 13.17 23.24
N TYR A 133 -11.16 12.38 23.69
CA TYR A 133 -11.85 11.38 22.87
C TYR A 133 -12.51 12.03 21.64
N ALA A 134 -13.35 13.04 21.85
CA ALA A 134 -14.09 13.72 20.80
C ALA A 134 -13.16 14.32 19.73
N LEU A 135 -12.04 14.93 20.11
CA LEU A 135 -11.09 15.50 19.15
C LEU A 135 -10.58 14.45 18.13
N PHE A 136 -10.13 13.28 18.61
CA PHE A 136 -9.60 12.24 17.72
C PHE A 136 -10.71 11.41 17.05
N ALA A 137 -11.80 11.14 17.76
CA ALA A 137 -12.91 10.36 17.25
C ALA A 137 -13.68 11.12 16.15
N TYR A 138 -13.97 12.41 16.37
CA TYR A 138 -14.72 13.20 15.40
C TYR A 138 -13.91 13.50 14.14
N THR A 139 -12.61 13.75 14.28
CA THR A 139 -11.73 13.95 13.11
C THR A 139 -11.62 12.68 12.26
N GLY A 140 -11.49 11.50 12.89
CA GLY A 140 -11.50 10.22 12.19
C GLY A 140 -12.85 9.93 11.52
N ALA A 141 -13.94 10.14 12.24
CA ALA A 141 -15.31 9.98 11.75
C ALA A 141 -15.60 10.88 10.53
N LEU A 142 -15.32 12.18 10.63
CA LEU A 142 -15.61 13.14 9.55
C LEU A 142 -14.74 12.86 8.31
N PHE A 143 -13.47 12.49 8.51
CA PHE A 143 -12.63 12.09 7.39
C PHE A 143 -13.15 10.81 6.72
N TRP A 144 -13.57 9.83 7.51
CA TRP A 144 -14.14 8.57 7.01
C TRP A 144 -15.43 8.83 6.21
N VAL A 145 -16.36 9.63 6.73
CA VAL A 145 -17.57 10.04 6.01
C VAL A 145 -17.23 10.76 4.71
N GLY A 146 -16.29 11.71 4.78
CA GLY A 146 -15.79 12.46 3.63
C GLY A 146 -15.25 11.57 2.53
N LEU A 147 -14.44 10.58 2.91
CA LEU A 147 -13.81 9.63 2.01
C LEU A 147 -14.87 8.80 1.27
N PHE A 148 -15.78 8.14 1.98
CA PHE A 148 -16.73 7.20 1.37
C PHE A 148 -17.83 7.89 0.55
N ILE A 149 -18.36 9.04 1.00
CA ILE A 149 -19.35 9.80 0.21
C ILE A 149 -18.70 10.33 -1.07
N SER A 150 -17.48 10.84 -0.98
CA SER A 150 -16.77 11.37 -2.16
C SER A 150 -16.39 10.25 -3.12
N LEU A 151 -15.95 9.09 -2.60
CA LEU A 151 -15.66 7.90 -3.41
C LEU A 151 -16.91 7.41 -4.14
N GLY A 152 -18.06 7.32 -3.46
CA GLY A 152 -19.34 6.97 -4.08
C GLY A 152 -19.78 7.97 -5.16
N LYS A 153 -19.57 9.27 -4.94
CA LYS A 153 -19.86 10.32 -5.94
C LYS A 153 -18.99 10.19 -7.18
N VAL A 154 -17.70 9.93 -7.00
CA VAL A 154 -16.74 9.75 -8.12
C VAL A 154 -17.05 8.47 -8.90
N LEU A 155 -17.39 7.38 -8.21
CA LEU A 155 -17.68 6.08 -8.82
C LEU A 155 -19.01 6.05 -9.58
N GLY A 156 -20.01 6.84 -9.18
CA GLY A 156 -21.24 7.04 -9.94
C GLY A 156 -21.98 5.73 -10.31
N PRO A 157 -22.70 5.67 -11.46
CA PRO A 157 -23.58 4.54 -11.85
C PRO A 157 -22.89 3.17 -11.94
N LYS A 158 -21.57 3.17 -12.00
CA LYS A 158 -20.75 1.96 -12.01
C LYS A 158 -20.75 1.24 -10.64
N TRP A 159 -21.18 1.89 -9.56
CA TRP A 159 -21.18 1.33 -8.21
C TRP A 159 -22.06 0.08 -8.05
N GLU A 160 -23.22 0.02 -8.72
CA GLU A 160 -24.11 -1.16 -8.66
C GLU A 160 -23.44 -2.42 -9.23
N VAL A 161 -22.55 -2.26 -10.20
CA VAL A 161 -21.80 -3.37 -10.83
C VAL A 161 -20.59 -3.78 -10.00
N TYR A 162 -19.95 -2.84 -9.28
CA TYR A 162 -18.66 -3.09 -8.62
C TYR A 162 -18.75 -3.29 -7.10
N HIS A 163 -19.92 -3.13 -6.47
CA HIS A 163 -20.08 -3.27 -5.02
C HIS A 163 -19.55 -4.60 -4.45
N SER A 164 -19.80 -5.73 -5.11
CA SER A 164 -19.32 -7.06 -4.70
C SER A 164 -17.79 -7.17 -4.76
N THR A 165 -17.19 -6.50 -5.74
CA THR A 165 -15.76 -6.52 -6.02
C THR A 165 -15.00 -5.62 -5.05
N VAL A 166 -15.51 -4.42 -4.80
CA VAL A 166 -14.94 -3.46 -3.84
C VAL A 166 -14.91 -4.03 -2.42
N ASN A 167 -15.97 -4.71 -1.97
CA ASN A 167 -16.01 -5.30 -0.63
C ASN A 167 -14.96 -6.43 -0.47
N ARG A 168 -14.79 -7.26 -1.51
CA ARG A 168 -13.75 -8.31 -1.55
C ARG A 168 -12.34 -7.70 -1.49
N TYR A 169 -12.06 -6.66 -2.29
CA TYR A 169 -10.74 -6.01 -2.29
C TYR A 169 -10.46 -5.22 -1.02
N MET A 170 -11.45 -4.59 -0.37
CA MET A 170 -11.26 -3.94 0.94
C MET A 170 -10.94 -4.97 2.03
N VAL A 171 -11.57 -6.15 2.00
CA VAL A 171 -11.24 -7.25 2.92
C VAL A 171 -9.84 -7.79 2.65
N VAL A 172 -9.47 -8.01 1.39
CA VAL A 172 -8.12 -8.47 1.00
C VAL A 172 -7.05 -7.43 1.38
N PHE A 173 -7.31 -6.15 1.13
CA PHE A 173 -6.42 -5.06 1.53
C PHE A 173 -6.34 -4.94 3.06
N GLY A 174 -7.46 -5.12 3.77
CA GLY A 174 -7.52 -5.18 5.23
C GLY A 174 -6.66 -6.32 5.79
N ILE A 175 -6.83 -7.53 5.27
CA ILE A 175 -6.03 -8.71 5.65
C ILE A 175 -4.55 -8.49 5.29
N GLY A 176 -4.26 -8.00 4.09
CA GLY A 176 -2.91 -7.70 3.64
C GLY A 176 -2.22 -6.66 4.52
N SER A 177 -2.91 -5.56 4.85
CA SER A 177 -2.40 -4.52 5.75
C SER A 177 -2.21 -5.04 7.18
N ALA A 178 -3.09 -5.90 7.68
CA ALA A 178 -2.96 -6.57 8.97
C ALA A 178 -1.76 -7.52 8.99
N LEU A 179 -1.55 -8.31 7.94
CA LEU A 179 -0.40 -9.20 7.77
C LEU A 179 0.91 -8.42 7.65
N VAL A 180 0.94 -7.32 6.89
CA VAL A 180 2.10 -6.43 6.77
C VAL A 180 2.41 -5.77 8.12
N THR A 181 1.38 -5.31 8.84
CA THR A 181 1.54 -4.72 10.18
C THR A 181 2.01 -5.77 11.19
N ALA A 182 1.49 -6.99 11.13
CA ALA A 182 1.92 -8.12 11.93
C ALA A 182 3.37 -8.52 11.59
N ALA A 183 3.76 -8.52 10.32
CA ALA A 183 5.11 -8.81 9.86
C ALA A 183 6.10 -7.70 10.29
N ILE A 184 5.72 -6.43 10.18
CA ILE A 184 6.52 -5.30 10.68
C ILE A 184 6.61 -5.35 12.21
N TYR A 185 5.54 -5.70 12.89
CA TYR A 185 5.52 -5.84 14.35
C TYR A 185 6.39 -7.01 14.80
N ALA A 186 6.27 -8.17 14.16
CA ALA A 186 7.09 -9.34 14.39
C ALA A 186 8.56 -9.03 14.10
N TYR A 187 8.85 -8.38 12.97
CA TYR A 187 10.19 -7.91 12.62
C TYR A 187 10.76 -6.97 13.68
N ARG A 188 9.97 -6.02 14.21
CA ARG A 188 10.43 -5.09 15.26
C ARG A 188 10.58 -5.75 16.62
N LYS A 189 9.69 -6.67 17.00
CA LYS A 189 9.65 -7.33 18.31
C LYS A 189 10.66 -8.46 18.41
N TYR A 190 10.80 -9.24 17.35
CA TYR A 190 11.70 -10.38 17.29
C TYR A 190 13.01 -10.06 16.57
N LYS A 191 13.28 -8.77 16.24
CA LYS A 191 14.49 -8.34 15.54
C LYS A 191 15.76 -8.93 16.15
N ARG A 192 15.94 -8.82 17.46
CA ARG A 192 17.14 -9.33 18.16
C ARG A 192 17.19 -10.85 18.24
N PRO A 193 16.17 -11.56 18.74
CA PRO A 193 16.24 -13.03 18.84
C PRO A 193 16.16 -13.76 17.49
N VAL A 194 15.51 -13.19 16.48
CA VAL A 194 15.50 -13.75 15.11
C VAL A 194 16.83 -13.45 14.44
N ILE A 195 17.39 -12.24 14.55
CA ILE A 195 18.73 -11.99 14.00
C ILE A 195 19.78 -12.82 14.74
N GLU A 196 19.69 -13.02 16.06
CA GLU A 196 20.60 -13.89 16.81
C GLU A 196 20.42 -15.36 16.44
N ARG A 197 19.19 -15.91 16.38
CA ARG A 197 18.96 -17.29 15.92
C ARG A 197 19.30 -17.50 14.45
N LEU A 198 19.04 -16.51 13.60
CA LEU A 198 19.38 -16.54 12.19
C LEU A 198 20.88 -16.34 12.02
N MET A 199 21.55 -15.53 12.86
CA MET A 199 23.01 -15.41 12.93
C MET A 199 23.65 -16.66 13.52
N ASP A 200 23.00 -17.38 14.43
CA ASP A 200 23.47 -18.64 14.97
C ASP A 200 23.23 -19.78 13.99
N LEU A 201 22.11 -19.80 13.27
CA LEU A 201 21.86 -20.72 12.15
C LEU A 201 22.76 -20.43 10.97
N LEU A 202 22.97 -19.15 10.64
CA LEU A 202 23.91 -18.71 9.62
C LEU A 202 25.35 -18.93 10.07
N ALA A 203 25.71 -18.72 11.34
CA ALA A 203 27.07 -18.96 11.85
C ALA A 203 27.34 -20.45 12.05
N SER A 204 26.35 -21.25 12.43
CA SER A 204 26.45 -22.72 12.47
C SER A 204 26.47 -23.30 11.05
N GLY A 205 25.70 -22.73 10.14
CA GLY A 205 25.78 -22.99 8.70
C GLY A 205 27.16 -22.62 8.14
N VAL A 206 27.65 -21.41 8.40
CA VAL A 206 28.93 -20.84 7.92
C VAL A 206 30.13 -21.56 8.54
N ARG A 207 30.09 -21.96 9.82
CA ARG A 207 31.13 -22.78 10.47
C ARG A 207 31.26 -24.18 9.86
N HIS A 208 30.19 -24.69 9.27
CA HIS A 208 30.21 -25.96 8.53
C HIS A 208 30.57 -25.76 7.04
N PHE A 209 30.71 -24.50 6.58
CA PHE A 209 30.71 -24.16 5.15
C PHE A 209 31.88 -23.24 4.70
N GLN A 210 33.14 -23.70 4.78
CA GLN A 210 34.33 -23.06 4.16
C GLN A 210 34.86 -23.80 2.90
N SER A 211 34.41 -23.47 1.68
CA SER A 211 35.02 -23.93 0.40
C SER A 211 34.32 -23.29 -0.82
N PHE A 212 35.06 -23.08 -1.91
CA PHE A 212 34.69 -22.44 -3.19
C PHE A 212 33.36 -22.87 -3.84
N GLY A 213 32.78 -24.03 -3.49
CA GLY A 213 31.47 -24.48 -3.99
C GLY A 213 30.26 -23.66 -3.51
N LYS A 214 30.45 -22.78 -2.53
CA LYS A 214 29.36 -22.27 -1.67
C LYS A 214 28.81 -20.91 -2.10
N VAL A 215 29.64 -20.08 -2.73
CA VAL A 215 29.16 -18.92 -3.50
C VAL A 215 28.31 -19.41 -4.66
N ARG A 216 28.72 -20.48 -5.36
CA ARG A 216 27.91 -21.12 -6.41
C ARG A 216 26.57 -21.62 -5.87
N LEU A 217 26.53 -22.24 -4.69
CA LEU A 217 25.27 -22.70 -4.07
C LEU A 217 24.34 -21.53 -3.72
N LEU A 218 24.87 -20.45 -3.14
CA LEU A 218 24.05 -19.28 -2.76
C LEU A 218 23.56 -18.52 -4.00
N LEU A 219 24.40 -18.40 -5.04
CA LEU A 219 24.00 -17.88 -6.35
C LEU A 219 22.95 -18.78 -7.01
N LEU A 220 23.14 -20.09 -6.99
CA LEU A 220 22.16 -21.08 -7.50
C LEU A 220 20.85 -21.04 -6.72
N ALA A 221 20.90 -20.89 -5.39
CA ALA A 221 19.71 -20.79 -4.55
C ALA A 221 18.98 -19.46 -4.75
N SER A 222 19.69 -18.35 -4.90
CA SER A 222 19.12 -17.04 -5.20
C SER A 222 18.52 -17.01 -6.62
N PHE A 223 19.20 -17.64 -7.58
CA PHE A 223 18.71 -17.80 -8.94
C PHE A 223 17.48 -18.72 -8.99
N ALA A 224 17.51 -19.86 -8.29
CA ALA A 224 16.38 -20.76 -8.17
C ALA A 224 15.18 -20.10 -7.46
N ALA A 225 15.42 -19.32 -6.41
CA ALA A 225 14.39 -18.53 -5.74
C ALA A 225 13.81 -17.46 -6.66
N PHE A 226 14.65 -16.77 -7.43
CA PHE A 226 14.20 -15.83 -8.47
C PHE A 226 13.33 -16.53 -9.50
N VAL A 227 13.79 -17.65 -10.08
CA VAL A 227 13.04 -18.45 -11.06
C VAL A 227 11.73 -18.97 -10.46
N LEU A 228 11.73 -19.44 -9.22
CA LEU A 228 10.52 -19.90 -8.52
C LEU A 228 9.52 -18.77 -8.29
N PHE A 229 9.96 -17.63 -7.76
CA PHE A 229 9.09 -16.47 -7.55
C PHE A 229 8.58 -15.91 -8.88
N PHE A 230 9.44 -15.84 -9.89
CA PHE A 230 9.08 -15.42 -11.23
C PHE A 230 8.08 -16.38 -11.89
N SER A 231 8.26 -17.70 -11.72
CA SER A 231 7.33 -18.73 -12.22
C SER A 231 6.00 -18.72 -11.48
N LEU A 232 5.99 -18.56 -10.16
CA LEU A 232 4.77 -18.42 -9.36
C LEU A 232 4.02 -17.16 -9.76
N MET A 233 4.75 -16.07 -9.97
CA MET A 233 4.18 -14.81 -10.39
C MET A 233 3.66 -14.87 -11.82
N LEU A 234 4.35 -15.56 -12.74
CA LEU A 234 3.84 -15.90 -14.07
C LEU A 234 2.53 -16.67 -14.00
N GLY A 235 2.44 -17.71 -13.16
CA GLY A 235 1.23 -18.51 -12.99
C GLY A 235 0.06 -17.69 -12.42
N VAL A 236 0.31 -16.91 -11.37
CA VAL A 236 -0.70 -16.01 -10.78
C VAL A 236 -1.13 -14.94 -11.76
N ILE A 237 -0.19 -14.33 -12.49
CA ILE A 237 -0.45 -13.31 -13.50
C ILE A 237 -1.27 -13.91 -14.66
N GLN A 238 -0.95 -15.11 -15.15
CA GLN A 238 -1.70 -15.75 -16.25
C GLN A 238 -3.12 -16.15 -15.83
N ASP A 239 -3.31 -16.74 -14.65
CA ASP A 239 -4.64 -17.09 -14.13
C ASP A 239 -5.49 -15.84 -13.85
N PHE A 240 -4.88 -14.75 -13.35
CA PHE A 240 -5.57 -13.48 -13.17
C PHE A 240 -5.82 -12.74 -14.49
N LEU A 241 -4.88 -12.77 -15.45
CA LEU A 241 -4.91 -12.08 -16.77
C LEU A 241 -6.14 -12.45 -17.59
N ALA A 242 -6.59 -13.69 -17.47
CA ALA A 242 -7.72 -14.19 -18.26
C ALA A 242 -9.10 -13.71 -17.75
N HIS A 243 -9.28 -13.40 -16.45
CA HIS A 243 -10.63 -13.21 -15.87
C HIS A 243 -10.81 -11.97 -14.97
N GLU A 244 -9.80 -11.50 -14.23
CA GLU A 244 -10.00 -10.44 -13.19
C GLU A 244 -9.39 -9.07 -13.57
N TYR A 245 -8.39 -8.99 -14.47
CA TYR A 245 -7.74 -7.70 -14.81
C TYR A 245 -8.62 -6.71 -15.56
N GLY A 246 -9.57 -7.18 -16.38
CA GLY A 246 -10.46 -6.28 -17.12
C GLY A 246 -11.22 -5.31 -16.20
N GLN A 247 -11.66 -5.80 -15.04
CA GLN A 247 -12.34 -4.96 -14.05
C GLN A 247 -11.36 -4.02 -13.33
N PHE A 248 -10.19 -4.51 -12.90
CA PHE A 248 -9.16 -3.67 -12.28
C PHE A 248 -8.70 -2.55 -13.20
N ASP A 249 -8.39 -2.86 -14.46
CA ASP A 249 -7.93 -1.91 -15.46
C ASP A 249 -9.00 -0.85 -15.75
N GLN A 250 -10.26 -1.25 -15.87
CA GLN A 250 -11.37 -0.31 -16.07
C GLN A 250 -11.57 0.61 -14.87
N ILE A 251 -11.56 0.07 -13.65
CA ILE A 251 -11.78 0.86 -12.42
C ILE A 251 -10.63 1.83 -12.22
N ALA A 252 -9.39 1.36 -12.28
CA ALA A 252 -8.23 2.20 -12.06
C ALA A 252 -8.07 3.28 -13.15
N ALA A 253 -8.30 2.95 -14.42
CA ALA A 253 -8.30 3.95 -15.50
C ALA A 253 -9.44 4.97 -15.34
N TYR A 254 -10.62 4.53 -14.90
CA TYR A 254 -11.73 5.44 -14.60
C TYR A 254 -11.42 6.39 -13.43
N ILE A 255 -10.80 5.89 -12.36
CA ILE A 255 -10.35 6.72 -11.23
C ILE A 255 -9.34 7.78 -11.71
N VAL A 256 -8.33 7.38 -12.49
CA VAL A 256 -7.32 8.30 -13.01
C VAL A 256 -7.96 9.37 -13.90
N SER A 257 -8.81 8.98 -14.86
CA SER A 257 -9.48 9.93 -15.76
C SER A 257 -10.48 10.87 -15.06
N THR A 258 -11.05 10.45 -13.92
CA THR A 258 -11.97 11.31 -13.15
C THR A 258 -11.23 12.26 -12.21
N LEU A 259 -10.13 11.81 -11.59
CA LEU A 259 -9.32 12.65 -10.69
C LEU A 259 -8.46 13.66 -11.46
N PHE A 260 -7.96 13.27 -12.63
CA PHE A 260 -7.06 14.09 -13.44
C PHE A 260 -7.78 14.46 -14.74
N GLY A 261 -8.31 15.68 -14.79
CA GLY A 261 -8.94 16.24 -16.00
C GLY A 261 -7.94 16.80 -17.02
N PRO A 262 -8.42 17.51 -18.06
CA PRO A 262 -7.57 18.12 -19.09
C PRO A 262 -6.54 19.13 -18.56
N GLU A 263 -6.85 19.82 -17.46
CA GLU A 263 -5.95 20.79 -16.81
C GLU A 263 -4.64 20.14 -16.32
N TRP A 264 -4.68 18.85 -16.01
CA TRP A 264 -3.51 18.10 -15.56
C TRP A 264 -2.61 17.65 -16.72
N ALA A 265 -3.02 17.81 -17.98
CA ALA A 265 -2.25 17.34 -19.13
C ALA A 265 -0.81 17.89 -19.15
N GLY A 266 -0.61 19.15 -18.73
CA GLY A 266 0.72 19.74 -18.62
C GLY A 266 1.61 19.02 -17.61
N TRP A 267 1.09 18.78 -16.40
CA TRP A 267 1.79 18.02 -15.36
C TRP A 267 2.01 16.57 -15.74
N MET A 268 1.03 15.92 -16.39
CA MET A 268 1.16 14.55 -16.84
C MET A 268 2.27 14.38 -17.88
N ARG A 269 2.48 15.35 -18.78
CA ARG A 269 3.65 15.36 -19.68
C ARG A 269 4.97 15.50 -18.93
N VAL A 270 5.00 16.27 -17.84
CA VAL A 270 6.20 16.37 -16.98
C VAL A 270 6.48 15.03 -16.31
N PHE A 271 5.44 14.38 -15.79
CA PHE A 271 5.56 13.06 -15.15
C PHE A 271 5.95 11.97 -16.14
N GLU A 272 5.47 12.04 -17.38
CA GLU A 272 5.87 11.14 -18.45
C GLU A 272 7.38 11.22 -18.72
N ARG A 273 7.96 12.44 -18.72
CA ARG A 273 9.40 12.66 -18.88
C ARG A 273 10.24 12.04 -17.76
N PHE A 274 9.69 11.89 -16.55
CA PHE A 274 10.40 11.17 -15.48
C PHE A 274 10.63 9.69 -15.82
N GLY A 275 9.83 9.10 -16.71
CA GLY A 275 10.01 7.75 -17.21
C GLY A 275 10.98 7.64 -18.38
N THR A 276 11.84 8.63 -18.60
CA THR A 276 12.76 8.69 -19.76
C THR A 276 14.20 9.02 -19.34
N LEU A 277 15.09 9.04 -20.33
CA LEU A 277 16.50 9.41 -20.16
C LEU A 277 16.70 10.80 -19.51
N ASP A 278 15.72 11.71 -19.63
CA ASP A 278 15.75 13.03 -19.00
C ASP A 278 15.93 12.95 -17.48
N LEU A 279 15.33 11.95 -16.82
CA LEU A 279 15.55 11.68 -15.41
C LEU A 279 16.65 10.65 -15.18
N TYR A 280 16.66 9.55 -15.96
CA TYR A 280 17.57 8.44 -15.72
C TYR A 280 19.03 8.85 -15.87
N GLY A 281 19.36 9.65 -16.89
CA GLY A 281 20.72 10.12 -17.15
C GLY A 281 21.31 10.88 -15.95
N PRO A 282 20.69 11.99 -15.50
CA PRO A 282 21.16 12.73 -14.34
C PRO A 282 21.26 11.87 -13.06
N VAL A 283 20.28 11.01 -12.78
CA VAL A 283 20.29 10.13 -11.60
C VAL A 283 21.46 9.15 -11.64
N LEU A 284 21.72 8.53 -12.79
CA LEU A 284 22.82 7.60 -12.98
C LEU A 284 24.18 8.31 -12.92
N CYS A 285 24.30 9.49 -13.54
CA CYS A 285 25.52 10.31 -13.47
C CYS A 285 25.84 10.71 -12.03
N LEU A 286 24.85 11.20 -11.27
CA LEU A 286 25.02 11.58 -9.87
C LEU A 286 25.39 10.37 -9.01
N THR A 287 24.76 9.22 -9.25
CA THR A 287 25.05 7.98 -8.51
C THR A 287 26.44 7.46 -8.84
N GLY A 288 26.84 7.47 -10.12
CA GLY A 288 28.18 7.09 -10.57
C GLY A 288 29.26 8.00 -9.97
N LEU A 289 29.05 9.32 -10.01
CA LEU A 289 29.94 10.29 -9.38
C LEU A 289 30.03 10.05 -7.87
N TRP A 290 28.90 9.82 -7.20
CA TRP A 290 28.86 9.51 -5.78
C TRP A 290 29.66 8.25 -5.44
N ILE A 291 29.51 7.19 -6.24
CA ILE A 291 30.27 5.94 -6.10
C ILE A 291 31.77 6.20 -6.27
N VAL A 292 32.17 6.96 -7.29
CA VAL A 292 33.58 7.29 -7.53
C VAL A 292 34.16 8.09 -6.36
N LEU A 293 33.40 8.99 -5.75
CA LEU A 293 33.89 9.82 -4.65
C LEU A 293 33.91 9.10 -3.29
N HIS A 294 32.90 8.26 -3.00
CA HIS A 294 32.64 7.76 -1.64
C HIS A 294 32.72 6.23 -1.49
N SER A 295 32.79 5.46 -2.57
CA SER A 295 32.89 3.99 -2.46
C SER A 295 34.31 3.52 -2.22
N ARG A 296 34.47 2.60 -1.25
CA ARG A 296 35.72 1.85 -1.03
C ARG A 296 36.08 0.96 -2.23
N ASP A 297 35.09 0.30 -2.83
CA ASP A 297 35.28 -0.56 -4.01
C ASP A 297 34.46 -0.03 -5.19
N ARG A 298 35.03 0.96 -5.86
CA ARG A 298 34.38 1.70 -6.94
C ARG A 298 34.06 0.80 -8.14
N MET A 299 34.95 -0.15 -8.45
CA MET A 299 34.80 -1.02 -9.61
C MET A 299 33.59 -1.94 -9.45
N LEU A 300 33.48 -2.61 -8.30
CA LEU A 300 32.36 -3.50 -8.01
C LEU A 300 31.02 -2.75 -8.04
N ASP A 301 30.94 -1.59 -7.38
CA ASP A 301 29.71 -0.80 -7.34
C ASP A 301 29.28 -0.25 -8.71
N LEU A 302 30.23 0.23 -9.51
CA LEU A 302 29.95 0.72 -10.87
C LEU A 302 29.51 -0.43 -11.78
N THR A 303 30.15 -1.60 -11.69
CA THR A 303 29.72 -2.77 -12.47
C THR A 303 28.30 -3.19 -12.13
N PHE A 304 27.92 -3.15 -10.86
CA PHE A 304 26.55 -3.46 -10.44
C PHE A 304 25.56 -2.38 -10.88
N LEU A 305 25.93 -1.10 -10.83
CA LEU A 305 25.07 -0.02 -11.33
C LEU A 305 24.75 -0.23 -12.82
N VAL A 306 25.76 -0.51 -13.64
CA VAL A 306 25.58 -0.79 -15.07
C VAL A 306 24.77 -2.06 -15.28
N TRP A 307 25.12 -3.14 -14.57
CA TRP A 307 24.46 -4.44 -14.72
C TRP A 307 22.98 -4.40 -14.34
N VAL A 308 22.62 -3.72 -13.25
CA VAL A 308 21.24 -3.62 -12.79
C VAL A 308 20.38 -2.85 -13.79
N VAL A 309 20.90 -1.76 -14.35
CA VAL A 309 20.17 -0.95 -15.33
C VAL A 309 20.04 -1.70 -16.65
N ALA A 310 21.15 -2.18 -17.21
CA ALA A 310 21.15 -2.90 -18.49
C ALA A 310 20.36 -4.21 -18.42
N GLY A 311 20.45 -4.93 -17.31
CA GLY A 311 19.70 -6.16 -17.12
C GLY A 311 18.21 -5.91 -16.84
N GLY A 312 17.82 -4.78 -16.25
CA GLY A 312 16.42 -4.38 -16.10
C GLY A 312 15.75 -4.10 -17.45
N GLU A 313 16.44 -3.37 -18.33
CA GLU A 313 16.05 -3.15 -19.73
C GLU A 313 15.93 -4.47 -20.52
N LEU A 314 16.89 -5.37 -20.35
CA LEU A 314 16.85 -6.69 -20.98
C LEU A 314 15.68 -7.54 -20.46
N LEU A 315 15.44 -7.51 -19.15
CA LEU A 315 14.36 -8.25 -18.50
C LEU A 315 12.99 -7.81 -19.05
N ASP A 316 12.77 -6.50 -19.18
CA ASP A 316 11.54 -5.97 -19.79
C ASP A 316 11.31 -6.53 -21.20
N ARG A 317 12.33 -6.45 -22.07
CA ARG A 317 12.22 -6.95 -23.46
C ARG A 317 11.86 -8.43 -23.51
N VAL A 318 12.49 -9.23 -22.66
CA VAL A 318 12.19 -10.67 -22.56
C VAL A 318 10.75 -10.88 -22.07
N LEU A 319 10.32 -10.14 -21.05
CA LEU A 319 8.97 -10.24 -20.51
C LEU A 319 7.90 -9.89 -21.56
N ARG A 320 8.07 -8.78 -22.28
CA ARG A 320 7.15 -8.36 -23.34
C ARG A 320 7.04 -9.38 -24.47
N LEU A 321 8.16 -10.02 -24.82
CA LEU A 321 8.21 -11.14 -25.77
C LEU A 321 7.63 -12.44 -25.22
N LEU A 322 7.48 -12.61 -23.91
CA LEU A 322 6.85 -13.81 -23.36
C LEU A 322 5.33 -13.65 -23.30
N PHE A 323 4.84 -12.48 -22.89
CA PHE A 323 3.42 -12.28 -22.61
C PHE A 323 2.58 -11.87 -23.82
N HIS A 324 3.16 -11.19 -24.81
CA HIS A 324 2.47 -10.76 -26.04
C HIS A 324 1.07 -10.13 -25.81
N ARG A 325 0.93 -9.32 -24.75
CA ARG A 325 -0.38 -8.76 -24.38
C ARG A 325 -0.75 -7.58 -25.30
N PRO A 326 -1.97 -7.55 -25.86
CA PRO A 326 -2.50 -6.35 -26.52
C PRO A 326 -2.74 -5.25 -25.47
N GLY A 327 -2.31 -4.04 -25.79
CA GLY A 327 -2.45 -2.87 -24.92
C GLY A 327 -3.76 -2.10 -25.08
N PRO A 328 -3.86 -0.90 -24.50
CA PRO A 328 -4.96 0.01 -24.78
C PRO A 328 -4.90 0.58 -26.21
N VAL A 329 -6.05 1.07 -26.69
CA VAL A 329 -6.14 1.81 -27.95
C VAL A 329 -5.81 3.27 -27.67
N ALA A 330 -4.67 3.73 -28.18
CA ALA A 330 -4.23 5.11 -28.06
C ALA A 330 -4.35 5.80 -29.43
N ALA A 331 -5.06 6.93 -29.50
CA ALA A 331 -5.28 7.69 -30.74
C ALA A 331 -5.79 6.84 -31.94
N GLY A 332 -6.62 5.83 -31.67
CA GLY A 332 -7.19 4.94 -32.69
C GLY A 332 -6.26 3.79 -33.14
N VAL A 333 -5.05 3.69 -32.59
CA VAL A 333 -4.09 2.61 -32.87
C VAL A 333 -4.03 1.66 -31.68
N GLN A 334 -4.18 0.37 -31.95
CA GLN A 334 -4.02 -0.70 -30.97
C GLN A 334 -2.54 -0.86 -30.64
N LEU A 335 -2.16 -0.65 -29.38
CA LEU A 335 -0.80 -0.92 -28.92
C LEU A 335 -0.62 -2.43 -28.70
N PHE A 336 0.62 -2.90 -28.91
CA PHE A 336 1.00 -4.31 -28.73
C PHE A 336 2.17 -4.41 -27.74
N ASN A 337 2.25 -5.56 -27.07
CA ASN A 337 3.31 -5.90 -26.13
C ASN A 337 3.48 -4.85 -25.01
N THR A 338 2.37 -4.35 -24.45
CA THR A 338 2.41 -3.31 -23.39
C THR A 338 2.64 -3.87 -21.99
N PHE A 339 2.60 -5.19 -21.83
CA PHE A 339 2.81 -5.86 -20.56
C PHE A 339 4.20 -6.49 -20.46
N PRO A 340 4.97 -6.24 -19.39
CA PRO A 340 4.74 -5.21 -18.36
C PRO A 340 5.09 -3.81 -18.88
N SER A 341 4.80 -2.78 -18.08
CA SER A 341 5.24 -1.41 -18.35
C SER A 341 6.76 -1.26 -18.14
N GLU A 342 7.47 -0.94 -19.23
CA GLU A 342 8.92 -0.68 -19.26
C GLU A 342 9.25 0.52 -18.40
N GLU A 343 8.53 1.62 -18.56
CA GLU A 343 8.88 2.88 -17.94
C GLU A 343 8.75 2.79 -16.42
N THR A 344 7.79 2.02 -15.91
CA THR A 344 7.63 1.81 -14.46
C THR A 344 8.67 0.83 -13.91
N LEU A 345 9.00 -0.23 -14.65
CA LEU A 345 10.07 -1.18 -14.30
C LEU A 345 11.43 -0.49 -14.26
N VAL A 346 11.79 0.22 -15.32
CA VAL A 346 13.07 0.93 -15.47
C VAL A 346 13.15 2.10 -14.48
N THR A 347 12.07 2.88 -14.28
CA THR A 347 12.06 3.95 -13.26
C THR A 347 12.37 3.39 -11.88
N LEU A 348 11.70 2.30 -11.48
CA LEU A 348 11.95 1.68 -10.18
C LEU A 348 13.36 1.09 -10.09
N THR A 349 13.86 0.51 -11.18
CA THR A 349 15.21 -0.05 -11.26
C THR A 349 16.27 1.03 -11.08
N VAL A 350 16.20 2.09 -11.89
CA VAL A 350 17.16 3.21 -11.87
C VAL A 350 17.06 3.98 -10.56
N CYS A 351 15.87 4.48 -10.22
CA CYS A 351 15.69 5.35 -9.05
C CYS A 351 15.83 4.56 -7.74
N GLY A 352 15.28 3.35 -7.67
CA GLY A 352 15.34 2.50 -6.48
C GLY A 352 16.76 2.02 -6.17
N PHE A 353 17.48 1.53 -7.18
CA PHE A 353 18.86 1.08 -6.98
C PHE A 353 19.81 2.25 -6.72
N SER A 354 19.62 3.39 -7.39
CA SER A 354 20.39 4.61 -7.13
C SER A 354 20.16 5.14 -5.72
N ALA A 355 18.91 5.19 -5.25
CA ALA A 355 18.60 5.58 -3.88
C ALA A 355 19.25 4.65 -2.85
N PHE A 356 19.26 3.33 -3.11
CA PHE A 356 19.99 2.38 -2.28
C PHE A 356 21.49 2.69 -2.23
N MET A 357 22.12 2.91 -3.38
CA MET A 357 23.55 3.25 -3.47
C MET A 357 23.92 4.55 -2.75
N LEU A 358 23.09 5.59 -2.89
CA LEU A 358 23.30 6.88 -2.25
C LEU A 358 23.11 6.80 -0.73
N LEU A 359 22.06 6.13 -0.27
CA LEU A 359 21.66 6.12 1.16
C LEU A 359 22.46 5.14 2.02
N ARG A 360 23.16 4.16 1.44
CA ARG A 360 23.81 3.08 2.20
C ARG A 360 24.82 3.59 3.24
N HIS A 361 25.50 4.70 2.96
CA HIS A 361 26.52 5.29 3.83
C HIS A 361 25.95 6.31 4.84
N TYR A 362 24.70 6.73 4.68
CA TYR A 362 24.09 7.71 5.56
C TYR A 362 23.48 7.04 6.79
N ARG A 363 23.96 7.42 7.98
CA ARG A 363 23.51 6.86 9.26
C ARG A 363 22.20 7.47 9.78
N PHE A 364 21.80 8.65 9.30
CA PHE A 364 20.65 9.40 9.81
C PHE A 364 19.32 9.02 9.14
N ARG A 365 18.33 8.65 9.95
CA ARG A 365 16.98 8.27 9.49
C ARG A 365 16.21 9.41 8.80
N TYR A 366 16.50 10.66 9.16
CA TYR A 366 15.86 11.85 8.59
C TYR A 366 16.18 12.08 7.11
N VAL A 367 17.25 11.50 6.58
CA VAL A 367 17.59 11.57 5.14
C VAL A 367 17.02 10.38 4.37
N ARG A 368 17.00 9.20 4.98
CA ARG A 368 16.52 7.97 4.34
C ARG A 368 15.03 7.99 4.01
N ILE A 369 14.19 8.46 4.95
CA ILE A 369 12.74 8.47 4.75
C ILE A 369 12.32 9.38 3.58
N PRO A 370 12.77 10.66 3.50
CA PRO A 370 12.38 11.54 2.40
C PRO A 370 12.83 11.02 1.03
N VAL A 371 14.04 10.46 0.92
CA VAL A 371 14.54 9.94 -0.36
C VAL A 371 13.72 8.73 -0.83
N VAL A 372 13.38 7.81 0.06
CA VAL A 372 12.50 6.67 -0.29
C VAL A 372 11.11 7.16 -0.69
N LEU A 373 10.56 8.14 0.04
CA LEU A 373 9.28 8.76 -0.34
C LEU A 373 9.35 9.45 -1.71
N ALA A 374 10.46 10.14 -2.01
CA ALA A 374 10.67 10.77 -3.31
C ALA A 374 10.69 9.74 -4.45
N VAL A 375 11.38 8.59 -4.27
CA VAL A 375 11.37 7.49 -5.25
C VAL A 375 9.95 6.97 -5.46
N ILE A 376 9.17 6.77 -4.38
CA ILE A 376 7.77 6.32 -4.47
C ILE A 376 6.93 7.33 -5.24
N VAL A 377 7.08 8.63 -4.94
CA VAL A 377 6.33 9.70 -5.64
C VAL A 377 6.69 9.75 -7.12
N VAL A 378 7.97 9.65 -7.47
CA VAL A 378 8.42 9.61 -8.88
C VAL A 378 7.84 8.39 -9.59
N CYS A 379 7.91 7.21 -8.98
CA CYS A 379 7.32 6.00 -9.54
C CYS A 379 5.83 6.21 -9.80
N LEU A 380 5.05 6.61 -8.77
CA LEU A 380 3.62 6.86 -8.90
C LEU A 380 3.29 7.89 -9.98
N ALA A 381 4.06 8.97 -10.07
CA ALA A 381 3.89 9.99 -11.11
C ALA A 381 4.05 9.39 -12.52
N VAL A 382 5.11 8.61 -12.74
CA VAL A 382 5.33 7.91 -14.02
C VAL A 382 4.17 6.97 -14.32
N GLY A 383 3.77 6.11 -13.39
CA GLY A 383 2.67 5.15 -13.62
C GLY A 383 1.32 5.81 -13.89
N ILE A 384 0.97 6.86 -13.13
CA ILE A 384 -0.29 7.59 -13.33
C ILE A 384 -0.29 8.28 -14.70
N SER A 385 0.84 8.85 -15.14
CA SER A 385 0.94 9.50 -16.46
C SER A 385 0.68 8.53 -17.61
N ARG A 386 1.15 7.28 -17.51
CA ARG A 386 0.95 6.23 -18.54
C ARG A 386 -0.52 5.82 -18.65
N ILE A 387 -1.22 5.73 -17.51
CA ILE A 387 -2.65 5.43 -17.47
C ILE A 387 -3.45 6.62 -18.01
N TYR A 388 -3.07 7.86 -17.65
CA TYR A 388 -3.73 9.09 -18.08
C TYR A 388 -3.72 9.25 -19.61
N PHE A 389 -2.59 8.99 -20.26
CA PHE A 389 -2.47 9.07 -21.73
C PHE A 389 -2.96 7.82 -22.47
N HIS A 390 -3.57 6.87 -21.76
CA HIS A 390 -4.02 5.59 -22.33
C HIS A 390 -2.91 4.82 -23.06
N LEU A 391 -1.66 4.94 -22.60
CA LEU A 391 -0.51 4.25 -23.19
C LEU A 391 -0.38 2.82 -22.67
N GLN A 392 -0.80 2.58 -21.43
CA GLN A 392 -0.69 1.30 -20.74
C GLN A 392 -1.89 1.07 -19.83
N PHE A 393 -2.22 -0.20 -19.61
CA PHE A 393 -3.22 -0.55 -18.61
C PHE A 393 -2.67 -0.37 -17.19
N PRO A 394 -3.52 -0.07 -16.19
CA PRO A 394 -3.12 -0.03 -14.79
C PRO A 394 -2.38 -1.28 -14.30
N SER A 395 -2.75 -2.44 -14.82
CA SER A 395 -2.08 -3.72 -14.58
C SER A 395 -0.69 -3.83 -15.18
N ASP A 396 -0.47 -3.28 -16.39
CA ASP A 396 0.87 -3.20 -17.01
C ASP A 396 1.80 -2.40 -16.09
N VAL A 397 1.31 -1.25 -15.62
CA VAL A 397 2.01 -0.34 -14.69
C VAL A 397 2.36 -1.05 -13.38
N PHE A 398 1.38 -1.73 -12.78
CA PHE A 398 1.54 -2.46 -11.52
C PHE A 398 2.52 -3.62 -11.65
N ALA A 399 2.44 -4.39 -12.73
CA ALA A 399 3.37 -5.47 -13.01
C ALA A 399 4.81 -4.95 -13.16
N GLY A 400 5.01 -3.82 -13.84
CA GLY A 400 6.33 -3.19 -13.96
C GLY A 400 6.96 -2.87 -12.60
N TYR A 401 6.20 -2.37 -11.63
CA TYR A 401 6.72 -2.16 -10.27
C TYR A 401 7.06 -3.46 -9.55
N ILE A 402 6.26 -4.50 -9.72
CA ILE A 402 6.55 -5.79 -9.07
C ILE A 402 7.83 -6.39 -9.65
N PHE A 403 7.93 -6.49 -10.98
CA PHE A 403 9.12 -7.01 -11.64
C PHE A 403 10.36 -6.18 -11.31
N GLY A 404 10.26 -4.84 -11.36
CA GLY A 404 11.36 -3.95 -10.99
C GLY A 404 11.77 -4.08 -9.53
N GLY A 405 10.82 -4.24 -8.60
CA GLY A 405 11.09 -4.42 -7.18
C GLY A 405 11.81 -5.73 -6.88
N VAL A 406 11.36 -6.84 -7.49
CA VAL A 406 12.03 -8.14 -7.42
C VAL A 406 13.44 -8.05 -8.00
N TRP A 407 13.59 -7.43 -9.17
CA TRP A 407 14.88 -7.23 -9.82
C TRP A 407 15.87 -6.44 -8.95
N VAL A 408 15.46 -5.30 -8.40
CA VAL A 408 16.28 -4.47 -7.52
C VAL A 408 16.65 -5.23 -6.24
N SER A 409 15.68 -5.87 -5.58
CA SER A 409 15.94 -6.57 -4.31
C SER A 409 16.95 -7.72 -4.48
N LEU A 410 16.85 -8.49 -5.56
CA LEU A 410 17.79 -9.54 -5.91
C LEU A 410 19.21 -8.98 -6.05
N HIS A 411 19.37 -7.91 -6.83
CA HIS A 411 20.68 -7.34 -7.09
C HIS A 411 21.29 -6.62 -5.89
N VAL A 412 20.47 -6.01 -5.03
CA VAL A 412 20.91 -5.50 -3.72
C VAL A 412 21.46 -6.63 -2.86
N MET A 413 20.76 -7.78 -2.80
CA MET A 413 21.24 -8.93 -2.04
C MET A 413 22.56 -9.47 -2.61
N LEU A 414 22.65 -9.64 -3.94
CA LEU A 414 23.87 -10.11 -4.61
C LEU A 414 25.08 -9.19 -4.36
N LEU A 415 24.87 -7.88 -4.42
CA LEU A 415 25.91 -6.90 -4.14
C LEU A 415 26.45 -7.02 -2.71
N GLU A 416 25.56 -7.08 -1.72
CA GLU A 416 25.94 -7.20 -0.31
C GLU A 416 26.66 -8.51 -0.01
N VAL A 417 26.23 -9.60 -0.65
CA VAL A 417 26.90 -10.90 -0.55
C VAL A 417 28.32 -10.82 -1.12
N MET A 418 28.50 -10.30 -2.34
CA MET A 418 29.81 -10.20 -2.99
C MET A 418 30.79 -9.30 -2.21
N ARG A 419 30.29 -8.24 -1.58
CA ARG A 419 31.10 -7.36 -0.73
C ARG A 419 31.62 -8.07 0.51
N LYS A 420 30.75 -8.78 1.22
CA LYS A 420 31.16 -9.56 2.40
C LYS A 420 32.20 -10.61 2.07
N PHE A 421 32.08 -11.25 0.90
CA PHE A 421 33.09 -12.19 0.42
C PHE A 421 34.45 -11.52 0.23
N LYS A 422 34.49 -10.37 -0.45
CA LYS A 422 35.75 -9.65 -0.69
C LYS A 422 36.39 -9.12 0.60
N GLU A 423 35.59 -8.68 1.57
CA GLU A 423 36.10 -8.29 2.90
C GLU A 423 36.70 -9.48 3.67
N SER A 424 36.11 -10.68 3.54
CA SER A 424 36.65 -11.89 4.18
C SER A 424 37.96 -12.40 3.56
N GLU A 425 38.12 -12.31 2.23
CA GLU A 425 39.35 -12.71 1.54
C GLU A 425 40.54 -11.80 1.88
N ILE A 426 40.30 -10.50 2.03
CA ILE A 426 41.35 -9.53 2.40
C ILE A 426 41.81 -9.76 3.85
N GLY A 427 40.89 -10.09 4.77
CA GLY A 427 41.24 -10.37 6.16
C GLY A 427 42.11 -11.63 6.34
N THR A 428 41.90 -12.66 5.51
CA THR A 428 42.69 -13.90 5.53
C THR A 428 44.05 -13.80 4.82
N ALA A 429 44.31 -12.74 4.05
CA ALA A 429 45.58 -12.52 3.36
C ALA A 429 46.58 -11.67 4.18
N THR A 430 46.13 -11.12 5.32
CA THR A 430 46.91 -10.28 6.23
C THR A 430 47.28 -10.97 7.55
N GLU A 431 46.83 -12.21 7.75
CA GLU A 431 47.33 -13.16 8.76
C GLU A 431 48.28 -14.16 8.09
#